data_AF-A0A5B7KNA5-F1
#
_entry.id   AF-A0A5B7KNA5-F1
#
_cell.length_a   1.000
_cell.length_b   1.000
_cell.length_c   1.000
_cell.angle_alpha   90.00
_cell.angle_beta   90.00
_cell.angle_gamma   90.00
#
_symmetry.space_group_name_H-M   'P 1'
#
loop_
_entity.id
_entity.type
_entity.pdbx_description
1 polymer ?
#
loop_
_entity_poly.entity_id
_entity_poly.type
_entity_poly.pdbx_seq_one_letter_code
_entity_poly.pdbx_strand_id
1 'polypeptide(L)' 'MRGEFYTLYEDLKADNGKFFNYFRMIYPTFQELLARVTDGIKQQDTNMRPAIPPEEAVALIISARSRTFV' A
#
# COMPACT_ATOMS: atom_id res chain seq x y z
N MET A 1 -6.56 -14.82 -9.55
CA MET A 1 -7.50 -14.15 -8.64
C MET A 1 -6.80 -12.93 -8.07
N ARG A 2 -7.29 -11.71 -8.34
CA ARG A 2 -6.80 -10.50 -7.68
C ARG A 2 -7.44 -10.44 -6.29
N GLY A 3 -6.65 -10.28 -5.24
CA GLY A 3 -7.18 -10.13 -3.88
C GLY A 3 -7.93 -8.81 -3.70
N GLU A 4 -8.74 -8.69 -2.65
CA GLU A 4 -9.55 -7.48 -2.36
C GLU A 4 -8.72 -6.19 -2.33
N PHE A 5 -7.46 -6.28 -1.88
CA PHE A 5 -6.51 -5.17 -1.91
C PHE A 5 -6.32 -4.60 -3.32
N TYR A 6 -6.08 -5.46 -4.31
CA TYR A 6 -5.77 -5.02 -5.67
C TYR A 6 -6.96 -4.36 -6.34
N THR A 7 -8.16 -4.89 -6.13
CA THR A 7 -9.40 -4.30 -6.66
C THR A 7 -9.66 -2.93 -6.03
N LEU A 8 -9.59 -2.82 -4.70
CA LEU A 8 -9.75 -1.55 -4.00
C LEU A 8 -8.67 -0.55 -4.42
N TYR A 9 -7.43 -0.99 -4.57
CA TYR A 9 -6.32 -0.13 -4.92
C TYR A 9 -6.41 0.40 -6.37
N GLU A 10 -6.86 -0.42 -7.32
CA GLU A 10 -7.16 0.02 -8.69
C GLU A 10 -8.30 1.04 -8.71
N ASP A 11 -9.37 0.83 -7.93
CA ASP A 11 -10.47 1.79 -7.80
C ASP A 11 -10.02 3.12 -7.15
N LEU A 12 -9.16 3.05 -6.13
CA LEU A 12 -8.59 4.23 -5.48
C LEU A 12 -7.68 4.99 -6.46
N LYS A 13 -6.88 4.30 -7.27
CA LYS A 13 -6.02 4.94 -8.29
C LYS A 13 -6.82 5.71 -9.33
N ALA A 14 -8.03 5.27 -9.66
CA ALA A 14 -8.90 5.95 -10.61
C ALA A 14 -9.49 7.27 -10.05
N ASP A 15 -9.55 7.41 -8.72
CA ASP A 15 -10.11 8.56 -8.03
C ASP A 15 -9.10 9.17 -7.05
N ASN A 16 -8.39 10.21 -7.51
CA ASN A 16 -7.39 10.93 -6.70
C ASN A 16 -7.94 11.45 -5.35
N GLY A 17 -9.23 11.80 -5.28
CA GLY A 17 -9.84 12.28 -4.04
C GLY A 17 -10.01 11.15 -3.01
N LYS A 18 -10.48 9.99 -3.46
CA LYS A 18 -10.56 8.79 -2.60
C LYS A 18 -9.18 8.27 -2.23
N PHE A 19 -8.22 8.29 -3.16
CA PHE A 19 -6.85 7.92 -2.89
C PHE A 19 -6.25 8.78 -1.77
N PHE A 20 -6.41 10.11 -1.87
CA PHE A 20 -5.94 11.02 -0.84
C PHE A 20 -6.66 10.82 0.50
N ASN A 21 -7.96 10.55 0.51
CA ASN A 21 -8.68 10.27 1.75
C ASN A 21 -8.20 8.98 2.43
N TYR A 22 -7.90 7.95 1.64
CA TYR A 22 -7.47 6.65 2.14
C TYR A 22 -6.00 6.65 2.60
N PHE A 23 -5.09 7.13 1.75
CA PHE A 23 -3.65 7.11 2.02
C PHE A 23 -3.12 8.41 2.65
N ARG A 24 -3.96 9.46 2.78
CA ARG A 24 -3.56 10.80 3.25
C ARG A 24 -2.42 11.42 2.42
N MET A 25 -2.22 10.94 1.20
CA MET A 25 -1.22 11.41 0.25
C MET A 25 -1.70 11.19 -1.17
N ILE A 26 -1.16 11.97 -2.11
CA ILE A 26 -1.43 11.79 -3.53
C ILE A 26 -0.62 10.61 -4.09
N TYR A 27 -1.13 10.01 -5.17
CA TYR A 27 -0.52 8.85 -5.80
C TYR A 27 0.98 9.03 -6.19
N PRO A 28 1.41 10.17 -6.77
CA PRO A 28 2.83 10.37 -7.09
C PRO A 28 3.74 10.33 -5.86
N THR A 29 3.34 10.95 -4.75
CA THR A 29 4.08 10.93 -3.49
C THR A 29 4.13 9.53 -2.89
N PHE A 30 3.04 8.77 -3.02
CA PHE A 30 3.01 7.37 -2.62
C PHE A 30 4.01 6.53 -3.42
N GLN A 31 4.07 6.70 -4.74
CA GLN A 31 5.04 5.98 -5.58
C GLN A 31 6.49 6.35 -5.25
N GLU A 32 6.77 7.63 -5.00
CA GLU A 32 8.11 8.08 -4.60
C GLU A 32 8.53 7.46 -3.26
N LEU A 33 7.63 7.46 -2.27
CA LEU A 33 7.85 6.83 -0.98
C LEU A 33 8.07 5.31 -1.16
N LEU A 34 7.23 4.66 -1.95
CA LEU A 34 7.35 3.24 -2.25
C LEU A 34 8.71 2.93 -2.86
N ALA A 35 9.17 3.71 -3.85
CA ALA A 35 10.48 3.51 -4.47
C ALA A 35 11.63 3.63 -3.45
N ARG A 36 11.58 4.61 -2.55
CA ARG A 36 12.63 4.83 -1.53
C ARG A 36 12.64 3.77 -0.44
N VAL A 37 11.47 3.24 -0.06
CA VAL A 37 11.31 2.31 1.05
C VAL A 37 11.45 0.85 0.59
N THR A 38 11.12 0.55 -0.67
CA THR A 38 11.13 -0.81 -1.24
C THR A 38 12.43 -1.54 -0.95
N ASP A 39 13.59 -0.91 -1.18
CA ASP A 39 14.89 -1.55 -0.94
C ASP A 39 15.12 -1.93 0.54
N GLY A 40 14.51 -1.23 1.48
CA GLY A 40 14.64 -1.49 2.92
C GLY A 40 13.59 -2.47 3.49
N ILE A 41 12.44 -2.61 2.83
CA ILE A 41 11.33 -3.45 3.33
C ILE A 41 11.09 -4.71 2.50
N LYS A 42 11.73 -4.84 1.33
CA LYS A 42 11.56 -5.99 0.46
C LYS A 42 12.07 -7.24 1.17
N GLN A 43 11.15 -8.13 1.50
CA GLN A 43 11.46 -9.43 2.04
C GLN A 43 11.59 -10.46 0.92
N GLN A 44 12.34 -11.53 1.18
CA GLN A 44 12.45 -12.66 0.27
C GLN A 44 11.36 -13.69 0.57
N ASP A 45 10.88 -14.37 -0.47
CA ASP A 45 9.95 -15.48 -0.33
C ASP A 45 10.61 -16.59 0.50
N THR A 46 9.82 -17.20 1.39
CA THR A 46 10.25 -18.36 2.18
C THR A 46 9.51 -19.60 1.74
N ASN A 47 10.04 -20.79 2.03
CA ASN A 47 9.41 -22.07 1.69
C ASN A 47 8.01 -22.25 2.30
N MET A 48 7.65 -21.50 3.34
CA MET A 48 6.35 -21.60 4.01
C MET A 48 5.35 -20.52 3.56
N ARG A 49 5.83 -19.34 3.15
CA ARG A 49 4.97 -18.22 2.78
C ARG A 49 5.68 -17.26 1.81
N PRO A 50 4.97 -16.75 0.78
CA PRO A 50 5.47 -15.65 -0.04
C PRO A 50 5.59 -14.36 0.76
N ALA A 51 6.57 -13.55 0.42
CA ALA A 51 6.78 -12.22 0.96
C ALA A 51 5.59 -11.32 0.60
N ILE A 52 5.21 -10.46 1.53
CA ILE A 52 4.19 -9.44 1.27
C ILE A 52 4.78 -8.44 0.26
N PRO A 53 4.06 -8.13 -0.83
CA PRO A 53 4.50 -7.13 -1.79
C PRO A 53 4.80 -5.80 -1.08
N PRO A 54 5.88 -5.09 -1.45
CA PRO A 54 6.24 -3.81 -0.83
C PRO A 54 5.10 -2.78 -0.88
N GLU A 55 4.30 -2.80 -1.95
CA GLU A 55 3.14 -1.93 -2.13
C GLU A 55 2.04 -2.19 -1.09
N GLU A 56 1.75 -3.45 -0.80
CA GLU A 56 0.81 -3.84 0.27
C GLU A 56 1.33 -3.46 1.65
N ALA A 57 2.63 -3.69 1.90
CA ALA A 57 3.25 -3.34 3.18
C ALA A 57 3.21 -1.84 3.44
N VAL A 58 3.57 -1.00 2.46
CA VAL A 58 3.51 0.46 2.57
C VAL A 58 2.06 0.93 2.74
N ALA A 59 1.13 0.37 1.96
CA ALA A 59 -0.29 0.67 2.08
C ALA A 59 -0.84 0.35 3.49
N LEU A 60 -0.46 -0.79 4.07
CA LEU A 60 -0.83 -1.18 5.43
C LEU A 60 -0.24 -0.24 6.47
N ILE A 61 1.03 0.14 6.35
CA ILE A 61 1.70 1.03 7.31
C ILE A 61 1.06 2.42 7.33
N ILE A 62 0.71 2.96 6.15
CA ILE A 62 0.10 4.29 6.02
C ILE A 62 -1.36 4.25 6.47
N SER A 63 -2.13 3.24 6.04
CA SER A 63 -3.55 3.11 6.41
C SER A 63 -3.77 2.77 7.88
N ALA A 64 -2.86 2.01 8.50
CA ALA A 64 -2.92 1.68 9.92
C ALA A 64 -2.92 2.91 10.83
N ARG A 65 -2.29 4.02 10.40
CA ARG A 65 -2.28 5.27 11.17
C ARG A 65 -3.58 6.07 11.08
N SER A 66 -4.44 5.76 10.12
CA SER A 66 -5.78 6.37 10.00
C SER A 66 -6.86 5.59 10.77
N ARG A 67 -6.51 4.42 11.33
CA ARG A 67 -7.35 3.67 12.25
C ARG A 67 -7.24 4.28 13.65
N THR A 68 -7.83 5.45 13.83
CA THR A 68 -8.10 5.99 15.16
C THR A 68 -9.05 5.01 15.85
N PHE A 69 -8.61 4.44 16.97
CA PHE A 69 -9.47 3.80 17.94
C PHE A 69 -10.54 4.81 18.38
N VAL A 70 -11.80 4.39 18.28
CA VAL A 70 -13.03 4.97 18.87
C VAL A 70 -13.39 6.41 18.49
#